data_AF-A0AAW4WRA2-F1
#
_entry.id   AF-A0AAW4WRA2-F1
#
_cell.length_a   1.000
_cell.length_b   1.000
_cell.length_c   1.000
_cell.angle_alpha   90.00
_cell.angle_beta   90.00
_cell.angle_gamma   90.00
#
_symmetry.space_group_name_H-M   'P 1'
#
loop_
_entity.id
_entity.type
_entity.pdbx_description
1 polymer ?
#
loop_
_entity_poly.entity_id
_entity_poly.type
_entity_poly.pdbx_seq_one_letter_code
_entity_poly.pdbx_strand_id
1 'polypeptide(L)' 'DQMKGVTLGSDAFFPFSDNIERAHKSGVQYIAEPGGSVRDDAVIECCNKYNMAMAFTGIRLFHL' A
#
# COMPACT_ATOMS: atom_id res chain seq x y z
N ASP A 1 -19.09 -11.57 7.53
CA ASP A 1 -17.73 -11.36 8.06
C ASP A 1 -16.95 -10.40 7.18
N GLN A 2 -16.30 -9.40 7.79
CA GLN A 2 -15.27 -8.60 7.11
C GLN A 2 -13.92 -9.31 7.29
N MET A 3 -13.15 -9.46 6.20
CA MET A 3 -11.80 -10.01 6.27
C MET A 3 -10.90 -9.07 7.09
N LYS A 4 -10.16 -9.62 8.05
CA LYS A 4 -9.20 -8.89 8.90
C LYS A 4 -7.81 -9.50 8.73
N GLY A 5 -6.77 -8.70 8.85
CA GLY A 5 -5.38 -9.17 8.69
C GLY A 5 -4.96 -9.41 7.24
N VAL A 6 -5.66 -8.84 6.26
CA VAL A 6 -5.29 -9.01 4.85
C VAL A 6 -4.00 -8.22 4.56
N THR A 7 -3.07 -8.87 3.85
CA THR A 7 -1.80 -8.28 3.41
C THR A 7 -1.85 -8.08 1.89
N LEU A 8 -1.37 -6.92 1.43
CA LEU A 8 -1.30 -6.57 0.01
C LEU A 8 0.16 -6.32 -0.36
N GLY A 9 0.66 -7.02 -1.38
CA GLY A 9 1.96 -6.78 -1.99
C GLY A 9 1.79 -6.14 -3.36
N SER A 10 2.51 -5.05 -3.62
CA SER A 10 2.56 -4.37 -4.92
C SER A 10 3.93 -4.59 -5.58
N ASP A 11 3.90 -4.84 -6.88
CA ASP A 11 5.07 -5.03 -7.75
C ASP A 11 5.73 -3.70 -8.14
N ALA A 12 4.94 -2.62 -8.17
CA ALA A 12 5.33 -1.24 -8.42
C ALA A 12 4.84 -0.31 -7.29
N PHE A 13 5.33 0.93 -7.30
CA PHE A 13 4.90 1.95 -6.33
C PHE A 13 3.47 2.42 -6.59
N PHE A 14 2.77 2.85 -5.54
CA PHE A 14 1.46 3.48 -5.65
C PHE A 14 1.60 4.94 -6.07
N PRO A 15 1.02 5.35 -7.21
CA PRO A 15 1.10 6.73 -7.67
C PRO A 15 0.15 7.66 -6.89
N PHE A 16 -0.89 7.11 -6.27
CA PHE A 16 -1.93 7.86 -5.56
C PHE A 16 -2.49 7.06 -4.37
N SER A 17 -3.03 7.77 -3.38
CA SER A 17 -3.61 7.25 -2.14
C SER A 17 -4.96 6.52 -2.31
N ASP A 18 -5.60 6.65 -3.47
CA ASP A 18 -6.86 5.98 -3.81
C ASP A 18 -6.76 4.45 -3.73
N ASN A 19 -5.61 3.90 -4.08
CA ASN A 19 -5.29 2.48 -3.97
C ASN A 19 -5.34 2.00 -2.51
N ILE A 20 -4.87 2.83 -1.58
CA ILE A 20 -4.89 2.55 -0.13
C ILE A 20 -6.31 2.60 0.40
N GLU A 21 -7.12 3.59 -0.01
CA GLU A 21 -8.53 3.67 0.37
C GLU A 21 -9.33 2.45 -0.11
N ARG A 22 -9.05 1.99 -1.33
CA ARG A 22 -9.67 0.78 -1.88
C ARG A 22 -9.23 -0.47 -1.11
N ALA A 23 -7.94 -0.60 -0.83
CA ALA A 23 -7.39 -1.71 -0.06
C ALA A 23 -7.99 -1.77 1.35
N HIS A 24 -8.14 -0.62 2.02
CA HIS A 24 -8.78 -0.51 3.33
C HIS A 24 -10.23 -1.01 3.32
N LYS A 25 -11.02 -0.63 2.30
CA LYS A 25 -12.40 -1.14 2.11
C LYS A 25 -12.45 -2.66 1.94
N SER A 26 -11.37 -3.27 1.44
CA SER A 26 -11.22 -4.72 1.32
C SER A 26 -10.70 -5.41 2.59
N GLY A 27 -10.40 -4.67 3.66
CA GLY A 27 -9.90 -5.22 4.92
C GLY A 27 -8.37 -5.38 4.99
N VAL A 28 -7.64 -4.73 4.09
CA VAL A 28 -6.17 -4.71 4.11
C VAL A 28 -5.67 -3.93 5.31
N GLN A 29 -4.69 -4.50 6.01
CA GLN A 29 -4.02 -3.89 7.17
C GLN A 29 -2.52 -3.73 6.96
N TYR A 30 -1.94 -4.51 6.04
CA TYR A 30 -0.50 -4.52 5.77
C TYR A 30 -0.27 -4.34 4.27
N ILE A 31 0.59 -3.38 3.90
CA ILE A 31 0.96 -3.09 2.51
C ILE A 31 2.48 -3.19 2.37
N ALA A 32 2.95 -3.87 1.33
CA ALA A 32 4.35 -3.90 0.94
C ALA A 32 4.49 -3.40 -0.49
N GLU A 33 5.34 -2.41 -0.71
CA GLU A 33 5.60 -1.86 -2.04
C GLU A 33 7.07 -1.43 -2.22
N PRO A 34 7.56 -1.24 -3.46
CA PRO A 34 8.95 -0.86 -3.70
C PRO A 34 9.30 0.56 -3.24
N GLY A 35 8.35 1.48 -3.26
CA GLY A 35 8.56 2.91 -3.05
C GLY A 35 9.28 3.60 -4.22
N GLY A 36 9.60 4.89 -4.02
CA GLY A 36 10.24 5.75 -5.00
C GLY A 36 9.26 6.53 -5.86
N SER A 37 8.05 6.76 -5.37
CA SER A 37 7.12 7.76 -5.93
C SER A 37 7.46 9.13 -5.37
N VAL A 38 7.30 10.18 -6.17
CA VAL A 38 7.34 11.58 -5.67
C VAL A 38 6.19 11.84 -4.68
N ARG A 39 5.18 10.97 -4.66
CA ARG A 39 3.96 11.08 -3.85
C ARG A 39 3.88 10.07 -2.71
N ASP A 40 4.98 9.40 -2.37
CA ASP A 40 5.00 8.41 -1.28
C ASP A 40 4.49 9.03 0.03
N ASP A 41 4.83 10.29 0.32
CA ASP A 41 4.35 11.00 1.52
C ASP A 41 2.81 10.99 1.65
N ALA A 42 2.10 11.27 0.55
CA ALA A 42 0.63 11.27 0.55
C ALA A 42 0.04 9.87 0.73
N VAL A 43 0.74 8.84 0.25
CA VAL A 43 0.36 7.43 0.39
C VAL A 43 0.59 6.96 1.83
N ILE A 44 1.72 7.34 2.43
CA ILE A 44 2.07 7.07 3.84
C ILE A 44 1.08 7.75 4.78
N GLU A 45 0.75 9.02 4.55
CA GLU A 45 -0.26 9.73 5.33
C GLU A 45 -1.63 9.04 5.29
N CYS A 46 -2.01 8.54 4.11
CA CYS A 46 -3.24 7.76 3.94
C CYS A 46 -3.19 6.44 4.75
N CYS A 47 -2.08 5.71 4.68
CA CYS A 47 -1.88 4.50 5.48
C CYS A 47 -1.97 4.78 6.99
N ASN A 48 -1.32 5.86 7.46
CA ASN A 48 -1.35 6.28 8.86
C ASN A 48 -2.77 6.65 9.32
N LYS A 49 -3.54 7.35 8.47
CA LYS A 49 -4.95 7.70 8.75
C LYS A 49 -5.83 6.47 9.01
N TYR A 50 -5.55 5.36 8.32
CA TYR A 50 -6.29 4.10 8.46
C TYR A 50 -5.62 3.10 9.41
N ASN A 51 -4.55 3.51 10.11
CA ASN A 51 -3.75 2.66 10.99
C ASN A 51 -3.26 1.37 10.30
N MET A 52 -2.84 1.51 9.04
CA MET A 52 -2.29 0.43 8.23
C MET A 52 -0.76 0.47 8.29
N ALA A 53 -0.13 -0.70 8.32
CA ALA A 53 1.31 -0.81 8.26
C ALA A 53 1.77 -0.86 6.80
N MET A 54 2.71 0.00 6.43
CA MET A 54 3.32 0.03 5.10
C MET A 54 4.82 -0.29 5.20
N ALA A 55 5.31 -1.16 4.31
CA ALA A 55 6.71 -1.56 4.24
C ALA A 55 7.28 -1.29 2.84
N PHE A 56 8.43 -0.62 2.80
CA PHE A 56 9.16 -0.38 1.55
C PHE A 56 10.14 -1.52 1.27
N THR A 57 10.00 -2.19 0.12
CA THR A 57 10.86 -3.31 -0.29
C THR A 57 12.08 -2.86 -1.08
N GLY A 58 12.03 -1.68 -1.73
CA GLY A 58 13.10 -1.16 -2.58
C GLY A 58 13.33 -1.96 -3.88
N ILE A 59 12.50 -2.96 -4.18
CA ILE A 59 12.66 -3.86 -5.33
C ILE A 59 11.39 -3.81 -6.18
N ARG A 60 11.49 -3.35 -7.43
CA ARG A 60 10.39 -3.38 -8.40
C ARG A 60 10.41 -4.71 -9.14
N LEU A 61 9.28 -5.41 -9.17
CA LEU A 61 9.14 -6.76 -9.76
C LEU A 61 8.45 -6.70 -11.12
N PHE A 62 8.94 -5.87 -12.03
CA PHE A 62 8.42 -5.86 -13.41
C PHE A 62 8.72 -7.18 -14.10
N HIS A 63 7.69 -7.85 -14.58
CA HIS A 63 7.80 -9.00 -15.48
C HIS A 63 7.48 -8.55 -16.90
N LEU A 64 8.36 -8.87 -17.84
CA LEU A 64 8.21 -8.64 -19.29
C LEU A 64 7.39 -9.76 -19.93
#